data_AF-A0A376DPC1-F1
#
_entry.id   AF-A0A376DPC1-F1
#
_cell.length_a   1.000
_cell.length_b   1.000
_cell.length_c   1.000
_cell.angle_alpha   90.00
_cell.angle_beta   90.00
_cell.angle_gamma   90.00
#
_symmetry.space_group_name_H-M   'P 1'
#
loop_
_entity.id
_entity.type
_entity.pdbx_description
1 polymer ?
#
loop_
_entity_poly.entity_id
_entity_poly.type
_entity_poly.pdbx_seq_one_letter_code
_entity_poly.pdbx_strand_id
1 'polypeptide(L)'
;MTEKTFQKKPGYYNEFPIFRVINLMKKNIGLQDSCLQTNEIAILYLEEQSLESGNNEIFIKELCSKFKVSLGIRDFEQFKSTLYKSYILQTYNLIEPFFKNINQTYRYYNNFDRDWKTQDDKGKNLDPFNQLLINLPKDKSQELKTYPEYFLFNYYRLVRNSIAHLQDSSNQHERTNEYFNNYIKCNIDFFKDNYEIIAPNSPESINFTDYILYTKSIKYFSNILNDLCFPSIHNLVILAQKDKNLQSKLNMTKTIKSDGMLLVRINTLRGFFHGHFNTNYKKIRDEFCKAYLEDEKVDCSKFL
;
A
#
# COMPACT_ATOMS: atom_id res chain seq x y z
N MET A 1 19.14 -23.38 22.59
CA MET A 1 18.45 -22.08 22.79
C MET A 1 18.22 -21.48 21.42
N THR A 2 17.03 -21.69 20.87
CA THR A 2 16.60 -21.12 19.60
C THR A 2 16.46 -19.62 19.77
N GLU A 3 17.27 -18.85 19.04
CA GLU A 3 17.11 -17.41 18.90
C GLU A 3 15.66 -17.12 18.47
N LYS A 4 14.86 -16.56 19.38
CA LYS A 4 13.60 -15.93 19.01
C LYS A 4 13.98 -14.75 18.13
N THR A 5 13.90 -14.92 16.82
CA THR A 5 13.86 -13.80 15.89
C THR A 5 12.78 -12.85 16.39
N PHE A 6 13.17 -11.62 16.74
CA PHE A 6 12.21 -10.57 17.06
C PHE A 6 11.28 -10.43 15.85
N GLN A 7 10.10 -11.04 15.91
CA GLN A 7 9.02 -10.76 14.96
C GLN A 7 8.67 -9.30 15.16
N LYS A 8 9.09 -8.46 14.19
CA LYS A 8 8.76 -7.04 14.21
C LYS A 8 7.24 -6.92 14.15
N LYS A 9 6.64 -6.25 15.14
CA LYS A 9 5.20 -6.06 15.20
C LYS A 9 4.69 -5.36 13.92
N PRO A 10 3.53 -5.76 13.37
CA PRO A 10 2.84 -5.05 12.30
C PRO A 10 2.75 -3.54 12.58
N GLY A 11 2.86 -2.71 11.54
CA GLY A 11 2.68 -1.25 11.65
C GLY A 11 3.89 -0.42 12.13
N TYR A 12 4.93 -1.03 12.70
CA TYR A 12 6.05 -0.29 13.33
C TYR A 12 7.37 -0.26 12.56
N TYR A 13 7.51 -1.01 11.46
CA TYR A 13 8.76 -1.04 10.71
C TYR A 13 8.61 -0.60 9.25
N ASN A 14 9.41 0.39 8.90
CA ASN A 14 9.62 0.84 7.54
C ASN A 14 10.81 0.09 6.93
N GLU A 15 10.53 -1.03 6.28
CA GLU A 15 11.49 -1.58 5.33
C GLU A 15 11.56 -0.70 4.09
N PHE A 16 12.77 -0.55 3.55
CA PHE A 16 13.02 0.11 2.28
C PHE A 16 12.49 -0.81 1.19
N PRO A 17 11.27 -0.67 0.65
CA PRO A 17 10.72 -1.62 -0.32
C PRO A 17 11.60 -1.71 -1.57
N ILE A 18 11.61 -2.88 -2.20
CA ILE A 18 12.30 -3.12 -3.47
C ILE A 18 11.58 -2.35 -4.58
N PHE A 19 10.25 -2.44 -4.61
CA PHE A 19 9.44 -1.75 -5.61
C PHE A 19 9.32 -0.25 -5.33
N ARG A 20 9.63 0.56 -6.35
CA ARG A 20 9.50 2.02 -6.30
C ARG A 20 8.06 2.49 -6.05
N VAL A 21 7.08 1.76 -6.58
CA VAL A 21 5.64 2.08 -6.39
C VAL A 21 5.24 2.06 -4.91
N ILE A 22 5.82 1.19 -4.09
CA ILE A 22 5.54 1.13 -2.66
C ILE A 22 6.15 2.34 -1.94
N ASN A 23 7.37 2.73 -2.30
CA ASN A 23 7.99 3.95 -1.77
C ASN A 23 7.17 5.20 -2.09
N LEU A 24 6.67 5.31 -3.33
CA LEU A 24 5.84 6.42 -3.75
C LEU A 24 4.53 6.46 -2.93
N MET A 25 3.89 5.30 -2.74
CA MET A 25 2.70 5.20 -1.90
C MET A 25 2.99 5.63 -0.46
N LYS A 26 4.06 5.14 0.16
CA LYS A 26 4.43 5.53 1.54
C LYS A 26 4.64 7.04 1.68
N LYS A 27 5.26 7.68 0.68
CA LYS A 27 5.42 9.14 0.63
C LYS A 27 4.08 9.87 0.50
N ASN A 28 3.21 9.41 -0.40
CA ASN A 28 1.90 10.03 -0.61
C ASN A 28 1.02 9.91 0.64
N ILE A 29 1.01 8.75 1.30
CA ILE A 29 0.32 8.58 2.57
C ILE A 29 0.95 9.43 3.66
N GLY A 30 2.28 9.54 3.72
CA GLY A 30 2.94 10.43 4.69
C GLY A 30 2.51 11.90 4.53
N LEU A 31 2.37 12.38 3.29
CA LEU A 31 1.85 13.73 3.02
C LEU A 31 0.37 13.87 3.41
N GLN A 32 -0.45 12.86 3.10
CA GLN A 32 -1.85 12.84 3.53
C GLN A 32 -1.98 12.82 5.05
N ASP A 33 -1.19 12.00 5.75
CA ASP A 33 -1.13 11.92 7.21
C ASP A 33 -0.84 13.28 7.83
N SER A 34 0.18 13.99 7.34
CA SER A 34 0.49 15.33 7.85
C SER A 34 -0.69 16.29 7.68
N CYS A 35 -1.37 16.25 6.53
CA CYS A 35 -2.52 17.12 6.26
C CYS A 35 -3.71 16.78 7.18
N LEU A 36 -4.10 15.52 7.25
CA LEU A 36 -5.28 15.08 7.99
C LEU A 36 -5.06 15.13 9.51
N GLN A 37 -3.85 14.87 10.00
CA GLN A 37 -3.50 15.05 11.41
C GLN A 37 -3.48 16.54 11.80
N THR A 38 -2.98 17.42 10.93
CA THR A 38 -3.03 18.87 11.19
C THR A 38 -4.48 19.36 11.25
N ASN A 39 -5.33 18.87 10.35
CA ASN A 39 -6.76 19.17 10.37
C ASN A 39 -7.40 18.66 11.67
N GLU A 40 -7.10 17.45 12.11
CA GLU A 40 -7.63 16.92 13.38
C GLU A 40 -7.22 17.78 14.58
N ILE A 41 -5.94 18.16 14.68
CA ILE A 41 -5.48 19.05 15.75
C ILE A 41 -6.23 20.37 15.73
N ALA A 42 -6.42 20.97 14.54
CA ALA A 42 -7.15 22.22 14.41
C ALA A 42 -8.62 22.09 14.83
N ILE A 43 -9.25 20.95 14.57
CA ILE A 43 -10.66 20.68 14.93
C ILE A 43 -10.80 20.50 16.43
N LEU A 44 -9.93 19.70 17.05
CA LEU A 44 -9.93 19.49 18.50
C LEU A 44 -9.68 20.82 19.24
N TYR A 45 -8.74 21.62 18.76
CA TYR A 45 -8.50 22.95 19.30
C TYR A 45 -9.72 23.88 19.13
N LEU A 46 -10.35 23.87 17.96
CA LEU A 46 -11.54 24.69 17.71
C LEU A 46 -12.72 24.28 18.59
N GLU A 47 -12.91 22.97 18.81
CA GLU A 47 -13.92 22.42 19.70
C GLU A 47 -13.67 22.84 21.15
N GLU A 48 -12.44 22.74 21.63
CA GLU A 48 -12.03 23.20 22.98
C GLU A 48 -12.30 24.69 23.17
N GLN A 49 -11.87 25.54 22.24
CA GLN A 49 -12.10 27.00 22.31
C GLN A 49 -13.59 27.36 22.23
N SER A 50 -14.35 26.60 21.45
CA SER A 50 -15.79 26.75 21.36
C SER A 50 -16.46 26.48 22.72
N LEU A 51 -16.06 25.41 23.41
CA LEU A 51 -16.57 25.09 24.75
C LEU A 51 -16.24 26.19 25.78
N GLU A 52 -15.03 26.75 25.74
CA GLU A 52 -14.61 27.85 26.62
C GLU A 52 -15.42 29.14 26.40
N SER A 53 -15.89 29.40 25.17
CA SER A 53 -16.69 30.58 24.85
C SER A 53 -18.09 30.59 25.47
N GLY A 54 -18.58 29.44 25.95
CA GLY A 54 -19.92 29.27 26.51
C GLY A 54 -21.07 29.29 25.49
N ASN A 55 -20.83 29.67 24.23
CA ASN A 55 -21.82 29.59 23.15
C ASN A 55 -21.16 29.27 21.79
N ASN A 56 -21.16 27.97 21.47
CA ASN A 56 -20.57 27.44 20.23
C ASN A 56 -21.07 28.12 18.97
N GLU A 57 -22.38 28.41 18.90
CA GLU A 57 -22.99 28.99 17.71
C GLU A 57 -22.48 30.42 17.45
N ILE A 58 -22.39 31.24 18.51
CA ILE A 58 -21.88 32.60 18.41
C ILE A 58 -20.40 32.58 18.04
N PHE A 59 -19.61 31.75 18.72
CA PHE A 59 -18.18 31.63 18.46
C PHE A 59 -17.87 31.24 17.01
N ILE A 60 -18.51 30.19 16.49
CA ILE A 60 -18.33 29.75 15.10
C ILE A 60 -18.79 30.85 14.12
N LYS A 61 -19.90 31.54 14.41
CA LYS A 61 -20.39 32.63 13.58
C LYS A 61 -19.39 33.79 13.52
N GLU A 62 -18.82 34.18 14.66
CA GLU A 62 -17.79 35.22 14.74
C GLU A 62 -16.55 34.85 13.94
N LEU A 63 -16.08 33.60 14.02
CA LEU A 63 -14.94 33.12 13.25
C LEU A 63 -15.25 33.10 11.74
N CYS A 64 -16.40 32.59 11.33
CA CYS A 64 -16.84 32.62 9.93
C CYS A 64 -16.89 34.06 9.40
N SER A 65 -17.43 35.01 10.17
CA SER A 65 -17.44 36.43 9.81
C SER A 65 -16.03 37.01 9.73
N LYS A 66 -15.16 36.74 10.71
CA LYS A 66 -13.77 37.21 10.77
C LYS A 66 -12.95 36.75 9.57
N PHE A 67 -13.05 35.47 9.22
CA PHE A 67 -12.30 34.86 8.13
C PHE A 67 -13.02 34.89 6.77
N LYS A 68 -14.22 35.50 6.71
CA LYS A 68 -15.06 35.63 5.50
C LYS A 68 -15.39 34.27 4.86
N VAL A 69 -15.70 33.28 5.71
CA VAL A 69 -16.12 31.94 5.30
C VAL A 69 -17.62 31.79 5.53
N SER A 70 -18.32 31.03 4.67
CA SER A 70 -19.74 30.76 4.84
C SER A 70 -20.02 29.98 6.12
N LEU A 71 -21.18 30.24 6.72
CA LEU A 71 -21.60 29.53 7.90
C LEU A 71 -21.95 28.08 7.53
N GLY A 72 -21.19 27.14 8.07
CA GLY A 72 -21.34 25.70 7.83
C GLY A 72 -22.10 24.97 8.95
N ILE A 73 -21.83 23.67 9.08
CA ILE A 73 -22.33 22.81 10.17
C ILE A 73 -21.79 23.35 11.50
N ARG A 74 -22.69 23.46 12.49
CA ARG A 74 -22.38 24.00 13.83
C ARG A 74 -22.28 22.92 14.91
N ASP A 75 -22.67 21.71 14.57
CA ASP A 75 -22.56 20.53 15.41
C ASP A 75 -21.22 19.84 15.14
N PHE A 76 -20.31 19.92 16.11
CA PHE A 76 -18.98 19.29 16.02
C PHE A 76 -19.06 17.78 15.88
N GLU A 77 -20.03 17.10 16.50
CA GLU A 77 -20.17 15.65 16.41
C GLU A 77 -20.59 15.25 14.99
N GLN A 78 -21.58 15.93 14.43
CA GLN A 78 -22.01 15.71 13.05
C GLN A 78 -20.89 16.03 12.05
N PHE A 79 -20.17 17.13 12.28
CA PHE A 79 -19.03 17.55 11.47
C PHE A 79 -17.90 16.51 11.50
N LYS A 80 -17.46 16.09 12.70
CA LYS A 80 -16.43 15.06 12.91
C LYS A 80 -16.82 13.74 12.24
N SER A 81 -18.04 13.24 12.48
CA SER A 81 -18.54 12.01 11.86
C SER A 81 -18.48 12.04 10.32
N THR A 82 -18.90 13.16 9.73
CA THR A 82 -18.86 13.36 8.26
C THR A 82 -17.42 13.43 7.76
N LEU A 83 -16.56 14.12 8.50
CA LEU A 83 -15.17 14.32 8.13
C LEU A 83 -14.34 13.03 8.20
N TYR A 84 -14.52 12.22 9.25
CA TYR A 84 -13.79 10.96 9.39
C TYR A 84 -14.17 9.95 8.31
N LYS A 85 -15.45 9.90 7.93
CA LYS A 85 -15.90 9.14 6.75
C LYS A 85 -15.22 9.66 5.48
N SER A 86 -15.10 10.99 5.32
CA SER A 86 -14.36 11.59 4.21
C SER A 86 -12.87 11.22 4.22
N TYR A 87 -12.23 11.09 5.38
CA TYR A 87 -10.83 10.64 5.47
C TYR A 87 -10.66 9.22 4.93
N ILE A 88 -11.54 8.28 5.29
CA ILE A 88 -11.52 6.91 4.72
C ILE A 88 -11.68 6.94 3.19
N LEU A 89 -12.61 7.75 2.67
CA LEU A 89 -12.82 7.92 1.23
C LEU A 89 -11.56 8.47 0.54
N GLN A 90 -10.96 9.54 1.08
CA GLN A 90 -9.75 10.17 0.53
C GLN A 90 -8.56 9.22 0.55
N THR A 91 -8.39 8.45 1.62
CA THR A 91 -7.33 7.43 1.72
C THR A 91 -7.54 6.32 0.70
N TYR A 92 -8.77 5.84 0.51
CA TYR A 92 -9.05 4.83 -0.52
C TYR A 92 -8.73 5.35 -1.93
N ASN A 93 -9.08 6.61 -2.25
CA ASN A 93 -8.78 7.23 -3.54
C ASN A 93 -7.26 7.34 -3.82
N LEU A 94 -6.43 7.39 -2.78
CA LEU A 94 -4.97 7.34 -2.88
C LEU A 94 -4.45 5.91 -3.06
N ILE A 95 -5.06 4.95 -2.38
CA ILE A 95 -4.63 3.54 -2.37
C ILE A 95 -5.04 2.79 -3.64
N GLU A 96 -6.20 3.09 -4.24
CA GLU A 96 -6.65 2.40 -5.45
C GLU A 96 -5.65 2.52 -6.64
N PRO A 97 -5.14 3.72 -6.98
CA PRO A 97 -4.06 3.85 -7.97
C PRO A 97 -2.80 3.08 -7.60
N PHE A 98 -2.46 3.00 -6.31
CA PHE A 98 -1.33 2.19 -5.85
C PHE A 98 -1.51 0.71 -6.23
N PHE A 99 -2.68 0.12 -5.98
CA PHE A 99 -2.95 -1.26 -6.38
C PHE A 99 -2.95 -1.44 -7.90
N LYS A 100 -3.45 -0.48 -8.68
CA LYS A 100 -3.33 -0.51 -10.16
C LYS A 100 -1.87 -0.57 -10.60
N ASN A 101 -1.01 0.24 -9.98
CA ASN A 101 0.42 0.26 -10.28
C ASN A 101 1.14 -1.02 -9.83
N ILE A 102 0.73 -1.63 -8.71
CA ILE A 102 1.23 -2.95 -8.28
C ILE A 102 0.84 -4.02 -9.30
N ASN A 103 -0.40 -4.02 -9.80
CA ASN A 103 -0.83 -4.98 -10.82
C ASN A 103 0.03 -4.87 -12.09
N GLN A 104 0.28 -3.65 -12.56
CA GLN A 104 1.16 -3.40 -13.71
C GLN A 104 2.60 -3.85 -13.44
N THR A 105 3.14 -3.50 -12.27
CA THR A 105 4.48 -3.88 -11.81
C THR A 105 4.64 -5.40 -11.77
N TYR A 106 3.69 -6.09 -11.16
CA TYR A 106 3.68 -7.54 -11.05
C TYR A 106 3.68 -8.20 -12.43
N ARG A 107 2.78 -7.77 -13.33
CA ARG A 107 2.68 -8.31 -14.69
C ARG A 107 3.98 -8.14 -15.47
N TYR A 108 4.55 -6.95 -15.42
CA TYR A 108 5.78 -6.61 -16.13
C TYR A 108 6.96 -7.46 -15.65
N TYR A 109 7.21 -7.50 -14.34
CA TYR A 109 8.39 -8.17 -13.80
C TYR A 109 8.27 -9.69 -13.71
N ASN A 110 7.06 -10.23 -13.66
CA ASN A 110 6.84 -11.68 -13.63
C ASN A 110 6.62 -12.31 -15.01
N ASN A 111 6.85 -11.55 -16.10
CA ASN A 111 6.60 -12.00 -17.47
C ASN A 111 5.19 -12.59 -17.65
N PHE A 112 4.19 -11.95 -17.01
CA PHE A 112 2.83 -12.51 -16.97
C PHE A 112 2.23 -12.56 -18.37
N ASP A 113 2.00 -13.76 -18.85
CA ASP A 113 1.62 -14.11 -20.23
C ASP A 113 0.13 -14.47 -20.38
N ARG A 114 -0.58 -14.65 -19.26
CA ARG A 114 -2.01 -14.95 -19.21
C ARG A 114 -2.86 -13.69 -19.33
N ASP A 115 -4.11 -13.88 -19.70
CA ASP A 115 -5.13 -12.84 -19.62
C ASP A 115 -5.32 -12.39 -18.17
N TRP A 116 -5.12 -11.09 -17.94
CA TRP A 116 -5.30 -10.50 -16.63
C TRP A 116 -6.79 -10.43 -16.30
N LYS A 117 -7.23 -11.23 -15.32
CA LYS A 117 -8.63 -11.27 -14.91
C LYS A 117 -9.04 -9.96 -14.24
N THR A 118 -10.04 -9.29 -14.81
CA THR A 118 -10.62 -8.04 -14.29
C THR A 118 -12.02 -8.24 -13.69
N GLN A 119 -12.61 -9.42 -13.88
CA GLN A 119 -13.94 -9.77 -13.43
C GLN A 119 -13.92 -11.05 -12.58
N ASP A 120 -14.90 -11.18 -11.68
CA ASP A 120 -15.15 -12.42 -10.97
C ASP A 120 -15.87 -13.46 -11.86
N ASP A 121 -16.08 -14.66 -11.32
CA ASP A 121 -16.73 -15.77 -12.04
C ASP A 121 -18.20 -15.46 -12.42
N LYS A 122 -18.78 -14.36 -11.89
CA LYS A 122 -20.13 -13.88 -12.20
C LYS A 122 -20.12 -12.69 -13.17
N GLY A 123 -18.96 -12.32 -13.72
CA GLY A 123 -18.81 -11.22 -14.68
C GLY A 123 -18.81 -9.83 -14.02
N LYS A 124 -18.74 -9.71 -12.69
CA LYS A 124 -18.68 -8.42 -12.01
C LYS A 124 -17.25 -7.89 -11.98
N ASN A 125 -17.09 -6.60 -12.29
CA ASN A 125 -15.79 -5.94 -12.23
C ASN A 125 -15.19 -5.99 -10.81
N LEU A 126 -13.94 -6.43 -10.74
CA LEU A 126 -13.14 -6.45 -9.52
C LEU A 126 -12.41 -5.11 -9.36
N ASP A 127 -12.31 -4.63 -8.13
CA ASP A 127 -11.40 -3.54 -7.81
C ASP A 127 -9.93 -3.99 -7.94
N PRO A 128 -8.97 -3.06 -8.09
CA PRO A 128 -7.58 -3.40 -8.35
C PRO A 128 -6.92 -4.32 -7.30
N PHE A 129 -7.33 -4.24 -6.03
CA PHE A 129 -6.80 -5.12 -4.99
C PHE A 129 -7.29 -6.56 -5.20
N ASN A 130 -8.59 -6.74 -5.44
CA ASN A 130 -9.15 -8.06 -5.73
C ASN A 130 -8.68 -8.62 -7.10
N GLN A 131 -8.38 -7.76 -8.08
CA GLN A 131 -7.70 -8.17 -9.32
C GLN A 131 -6.30 -8.74 -9.04
N LEU A 132 -5.52 -8.15 -8.12
CA LEU A 132 -4.23 -8.70 -7.75
C LEU A 132 -4.39 -10.12 -7.21
N LEU A 133 -5.31 -10.30 -6.25
CA LEU A 133 -5.50 -11.56 -5.53
C LEU A 133 -5.92 -12.71 -6.43
N ILE A 134 -6.78 -12.48 -7.43
CA ILE A 134 -7.25 -13.53 -8.34
C ILE A 134 -6.19 -13.92 -9.38
N ASN A 135 -5.26 -13.02 -9.70
CA ASN A 135 -4.20 -13.26 -10.69
C ASN A 135 -2.88 -13.72 -10.06
N LEU A 136 -2.72 -13.61 -8.74
CA LEU A 136 -1.58 -14.19 -8.02
C LEU A 136 -1.64 -15.73 -8.01
N PRO A 137 -0.47 -16.40 -7.90
CA PRO A 137 -0.40 -17.83 -7.58
C PRO A 137 -1.26 -18.16 -6.35
N LYS A 138 -1.91 -19.34 -6.39
CA LYS A 138 -2.92 -19.71 -5.39
C LYS A 138 -2.36 -19.69 -3.96
N ASP A 139 -1.14 -20.19 -3.78
CA ASP A 139 -0.38 -20.16 -2.52
C ASP A 139 -0.21 -18.72 -2.00
N LYS A 140 0.30 -17.80 -2.81
CA LYS A 140 0.49 -16.38 -2.44
C LYS A 140 -0.84 -15.67 -2.15
N SER A 141 -1.88 -15.98 -2.93
CA SER A 141 -3.23 -15.45 -2.73
C SER A 141 -3.84 -15.92 -1.41
N GLN A 142 -3.63 -17.19 -1.04
CA GLN A 142 -4.08 -17.72 0.25
C GLN A 142 -3.29 -17.12 1.41
N GLU A 143 -1.98 -16.96 1.26
CA GLU A 143 -1.12 -16.31 2.25
C GLU A 143 -1.61 -14.89 2.56
N LEU A 144 -1.89 -14.07 1.53
CA LEU A 144 -2.44 -12.72 1.71
C LEU A 144 -3.76 -12.72 2.51
N LYS A 145 -4.59 -13.75 2.37
CA LYS A 145 -5.87 -13.86 3.09
C LYS A 145 -5.73 -14.28 4.54
N THR A 146 -4.54 -14.70 4.99
CA THR A 146 -4.29 -15.02 6.41
C THR A 146 -4.06 -13.78 7.26
N TYR A 147 -3.75 -12.63 6.65
CA TYR A 147 -3.46 -11.39 7.36
C TYR A 147 -4.76 -10.65 7.72
N PRO A 148 -4.93 -10.20 8.97
CA PRO A 148 -6.08 -9.39 9.38
C PRO A 148 -6.28 -8.13 8.51
N GLU A 149 -5.19 -7.53 8.02
CA GLU A 149 -5.22 -6.36 7.14
C GLU A 149 -5.93 -6.60 5.81
N TYR A 150 -5.95 -7.84 5.29
CA TYR A 150 -6.72 -8.18 4.10
C TYR A 150 -8.23 -7.94 4.31
N PHE A 151 -8.75 -8.35 5.47
CA PHE A 151 -10.14 -8.13 5.84
C PHE A 151 -10.39 -6.64 6.07
N LEU A 152 -9.46 -5.94 6.71
CA LEU A 152 -9.54 -4.51 6.97
C LEU A 152 -9.69 -3.68 5.69
N PHE A 153 -8.93 -3.99 4.63
CA PHE A 153 -9.05 -3.25 3.36
C PHE A 153 -10.36 -3.50 2.65
N ASN A 154 -10.88 -4.72 2.70
CA ASN A 154 -12.21 -5.01 2.17
C ASN A 154 -13.29 -4.29 2.98
N TYR A 155 -13.14 -4.22 4.31
CA TYR A 155 -14.04 -3.47 5.18
C TYR A 155 -14.05 -1.98 4.82
N TYR A 156 -12.91 -1.30 4.79
CA TYR A 156 -12.87 0.13 4.45
C TYR A 156 -13.25 0.43 3.00
N ARG A 157 -13.06 -0.52 2.07
CA ARG A 157 -13.62 -0.43 0.72
C ARG A 157 -15.15 -0.43 0.73
N LEU A 158 -15.78 -1.27 1.56
CA LEU A 158 -17.23 -1.30 1.73
C LEU A 158 -17.74 -0.02 2.40
N VAL A 159 -17.08 0.46 3.45
CA VAL A 159 -17.36 1.76 4.09
C VAL A 159 -17.30 2.89 3.06
N ARG A 160 -16.26 2.93 2.23
CA ARG A 160 -16.16 3.91 1.14
C ARG A 160 -17.35 3.85 0.18
N ASN A 161 -17.80 2.65 -0.18
CA ASN A 161 -18.93 2.48 -1.08
C ASN A 161 -20.25 2.90 -0.44
N SER A 162 -20.46 2.65 0.86
CA SER A 162 -21.65 3.13 1.58
C SER A 162 -21.68 4.65 1.69
N ILE A 163 -20.51 5.31 1.78
CA ILE A 163 -20.41 6.78 1.79
C ILE A 163 -20.68 7.37 0.40
N ALA A 164 -20.14 6.77 -0.66
CA ALA A 164 -20.23 7.31 -2.03
C ALA A 164 -21.62 7.16 -2.68
N HIS A 165 -22.41 6.17 -2.26
CA HIS A 165 -23.71 5.84 -2.85
C HIS A 165 -24.87 6.13 -1.89
N LEU A 166 -25.06 7.40 -1.53
CA LEU A 166 -26.11 7.85 -0.58
C LEU A 166 -27.54 7.44 -1.01
N GLN A 167 -27.79 7.24 -2.31
CA GLN A 167 -29.11 6.89 -2.86
C GLN A 167 -29.45 5.39 -2.79
N ASP A 168 -28.47 4.49 -2.64
CA ASP A 168 -28.63 3.02 -2.50
C ASP A 168 -28.25 2.54 -1.08
N SER A 169 -28.40 3.43 -0.10
CA SER A 169 -27.71 3.35 1.19
C SER A 169 -28.10 2.14 2.06
N SER A 170 -29.36 1.65 2.01
CA SER A 170 -29.80 0.56 2.89
C SER A 170 -29.04 -0.75 2.64
N ASN A 171 -28.99 -1.22 1.40
CA ASN A 171 -28.33 -2.47 1.04
C ASN A 171 -26.80 -2.41 1.21
N GLN A 172 -26.17 -1.26 0.96
CA GLN A 172 -24.71 -1.12 1.12
C GLN A 172 -24.32 -1.05 2.60
N HIS A 173 -25.14 -0.39 3.41
CA HIS A 173 -24.91 -0.28 4.83
C HIS A 173 -25.04 -1.65 5.53
N GLU A 174 -26.10 -2.40 5.22
CA GLU A 174 -26.30 -3.76 5.72
C GLU A 174 -25.13 -4.68 5.36
N ARG A 175 -24.69 -4.69 4.09
CA ARG A 175 -23.52 -5.46 3.66
C ARG A 175 -22.23 -5.09 4.40
N THR A 176 -22.04 -3.80 4.69
CA THR A 176 -20.86 -3.32 5.42
C THR A 176 -20.90 -3.80 6.87
N ASN A 177 -22.08 -3.76 7.50
CA ASN A 177 -22.31 -4.27 8.85
C ASN A 177 -22.16 -5.79 8.95
N GLU A 178 -22.71 -6.54 8.00
CA GLU A 178 -22.50 -7.99 7.90
C GLU A 178 -21.02 -8.32 7.77
N TYR A 179 -20.28 -7.61 6.91
CA TYR A 179 -18.85 -7.83 6.75
C TYR A 179 -18.08 -7.53 8.05
N PHE A 180 -18.42 -6.43 8.72
CA PHE A 180 -17.82 -6.08 10.01
C PHE A 180 -18.03 -7.21 11.04
N ASN A 181 -19.26 -7.69 11.19
CA ASN A 181 -19.59 -8.74 12.14
C ASN A 181 -18.92 -10.08 11.82
N ASN A 182 -18.83 -10.45 10.54
CA ASN A 182 -18.32 -11.75 10.13
C ASN A 182 -16.79 -11.82 10.09
N TYR A 183 -16.10 -10.73 9.76
CA TYR A 183 -14.66 -10.75 9.48
C TYR A 183 -13.83 -9.79 10.31
N ILE A 184 -14.40 -8.67 10.75
CA ILE A 184 -13.62 -7.64 11.46
C ILE A 184 -13.67 -7.85 12.97
N LYS A 185 -14.86 -8.16 13.50
CA LYS A 185 -15.08 -8.27 14.95
C LYS A 185 -14.13 -9.27 15.63
N CYS A 186 -13.81 -10.39 14.96
CA CYS A 186 -12.88 -11.40 15.47
C CYS A 186 -11.40 -10.98 15.42
N ASN A 187 -11.06 -9.89 14.72
CA ASN A 187 -9.71 -9.38 14.55
C ASN A 187 -9.43 -8.10 15.37
N ILE A 188 -10.39 -7.60 16.15
CA ILE A 188 -10.24 -6.36 16.92
C ILE A 188 -9.04 -6.42 17.87
N ASP A 189 -8.89 -7.51 18.61
CA ASP A 189 -7.78 -7.67 19.57
C ASP A 189 -6.43 -7.67 18.85
N PHE A 190 -6.35 -8.25 17.65
CA PHE A 190 -5.14 -8.18 16.84
C PHE A 190 -4.75 -6.73 16.52
N PHE A 191 -5.70 -5.90 16.06
CA PHE A 191 -5.40 -4.51 15.72
C PHE A 191 -5.02 -3.70 16.96
N LYS A 192 -5.71 -3.93 18.08
CA LYS A 192 -5.38 -3.29 19.34
C LYS A 192 -3.96 -3.63 19.81
N ASP A 193 -3.59 -4.91 19.81
CA ASP A 193 -2.32 -5.37 20.38
C ASP A 193 -1.11 -5.09 19.47
N ASN A 194 -1.32 -5.04 18.14
CA ASN A 194 -0.26 -4.87 17.16
C ASN A 194 -0.10 -3.44 16.67
N TYR A 195 -1.19 -2.67 16.55
CA TYR A 195 -1.16 -1.27 16.08
C TYR A 195 -1.30 -0.25 17.21
N GLU A 196 -1.70 -0.69 18.41
CA GLU A 196 -1.96 0.16 19.59
C GLU A 196 -3.05 1.19 19.32
N ILE A 197 -4.08 0.79 18.56
CA ILE A 197 -5.20 1.65 18.14
C ILE A 197 -6.52 0.96 18.52
N ILE A 198 -7.45 1.75 19.06
CA ILE A 198 -8.82 1.31 19.38
C ILE A 198 -9.70 1.46 18.13
N ALA A 199 -9.41 0.64 17.13
CA ALA A 199 -10.11 0.54 15.85
C ALA A 199 -9.84 -0.88 15.30
N PRO A 200 -10.57 -1.36 14.27
CA PRO A 200 -11.62 -0.70 13.49
C PRO A 200 -12.94 -0.59 14.25
N ASN A 201 -13.65 0.52 14.05
CA ASN A 201 -14.98 0.77 14.59
C ASN A 201 -16.07 0.32 13.61
N SER A 202 -17.32 0.21 14.09
CA SER A 202 -18.45 -0.08 13.21
C SER A 202 -18.68 1.06 12.19
N PRO A 203 -19.40 0.81 11.08
CA PRO A 203 -19.63 1.81 10.03
C PRO A 203 -20.26 3.12 10.51
N GLU A 204 -21.08 3.07 11.56
CA GLU A 204 -21.75 4.21 12.18
C GLU A 204 -20.81 5.00 13.10
N SER A 205 -19.83 4.32 13.69
CA SER A 205 -18.93 4.84 14.71
C SER A 205 -17.51 5.13 14.20
N ILE A 206 -17.33 5.20 12.88
CA ILE A 206 -16.05 5.58 12.26
C ILE A 206 -15.57 6.91 12.83
N ASN A 207 -14.33 6.91 13.31
CA ASN A 207 -13.67 8.08 13.87
C ASN A 207 -12.22 8.24 13.37
N PHE A 208 -11.49 9.21 13.92
CA PHE A 208 -10.12 9.49 13.49
C PHE A 208 -9.16 8.29 13.67
N THR A 209 -9.40 7.42 14.65
CA THR A 209 -8.55 6.25 14.89
C THR A 209 -8.67 5.20 13.77
N ASP A 210 -9.82 5.09 13.11
CA ASP A 210 -10.00 4.26 11.91
C ASP A 210 -9.09 4.71 10.78
N TYR A 211 -9.00 6.03 10.58
CA TYR A 211 -8.10 6.62 9.59
C TYR A 211 -6.63 6.25 9.90
N ILE A 212 -6.18 6.45 11.14
CA ILE A 212 -4.80 6.10 11.55
C ILE A 212 -4.54 4.60 11.34
N LEU A 213 -5.48 3.74 11.76
CA LEU A 213 -5.33 2.30 11.57
C LEU A 213 -5.22 1.95 10.10
N TYR A 214 -6.06 2.55 9.25
CA TYR A 214 -6.07 2.27 7.83
C TYR A 214 -4.73 2.64 7.17
N THR A 215 -4.20 3.84 7.46
CA THR A 215 -2.92 4.29 6.87
C THR A 215 -1.71 3.54 7.42
N LYS A 216 -1.70 3.14 8.70
CA LYS A 216 -0.67 2.24 9.23
C LYS A 216 -0.73 0.85 8.60
N SER A 217 -1.94 0.28 8.47
CA SER A 217 -2.13 -1.08 7.94
C SER A 217 -1.70 -1.18 6.49
N ILE A 218 -2.00 -0.18 5.64
CA ILE A 218 -1.55 -0.20 4.24
C ILE A 218 -0.03 -0.05 4.11
N LYS A 219 0.63 0.73 4.97
CA LYS A 219 2.10 0.81 4.97
C LYS A 219 2.72 -0.54 5.32
N TYR A 220 2.19 -1.22 6.33
CA TYR A 220 2.63 -2.56 6.71
C TYR A 220 2.36 -3.59 5.61
N PHE A 221 1.11 -3.68 5.16
CA PHE A 221 0.70 -4.66 4.16
C PHE A 221 1.38 -4.45 2.81
N SER A 222 1.80 -3.22 2.50
CA SER A 222 2.63 -2.98 1.34
C SER A 222 3.99 -3.68 1.39
N ASN A 223 4.56 -3.92 2.56
CA ASN A 223 5.77 -4.74 2.70
C ASN A 223 5.46 -6.21 2.38
N ILE A 224 4.32 -6.73 2.83
CA ILE A 224 3.88 -8.09 2.46
C ILE A 224 3.72 -8.22 0.94
N LEU A 225 3.08 -7.22 0.32
CA LEU A 225 2.95 -7.16 -1.13
C LEU A 225 4.29 -7.00 -1.84
N ASN A 226 5.26 -6.29 -1.24
CA ASN A 226 6.62 -6.19 -1.79
C ASN A 226 7.22 -7.59 -1.99
N ASP A 227 7.10 -8.42 -0.97
CA ASP A 227 7.77 -9.72 -0.93
C ASP A 227 7.00 -10.75 -1.76
N LEU A 228 5.67 -10.81 -1.61
CA LEU A 228 4.86 -11.77 -2.36
C LEU A 228 4.78 -11.45 -3.85
N CYS A 229 4.79 -10.17 -4.23
CA CYS A 229 4.78 -9.80 -5.65
C CYS A 229 6.19 -9.76 -6.27
N PHE A 230 7.25 -9.97 -5.48
CA PHE A 230 8.62 -9.92 -6.00
C PHE A 230 8.84 -11.02 -7.07
N PRO A 231 9.39 -10.66 -8.25
CA PRO A 231 9.70 -11.64 -9.28
C PRO A 231 10.79 -12.61 -8.84
N SER A 232 10.76 -13.83 -9.38
CA SER A 232 11.89 -14.73 -9.25
C SER A 232 13.13 -14.15 -9.97
N ILE A 233 14.32 -14.52 -9.52
CA ILE A 233 15.57 -14.14 -10.19
C ILE A 233 15.55 -14.57 -11.66
N HIS A 234 15.03 -15.75 -11.96
CA HIS A 234 14.87 -16.24 -13.33
C HIS A 234 14.00 -15.30 -14.18
N ASN A 235 12.88 -14.81 -13.66
CA ASN A 235 12.04 -13.85 -14.39
C ASN A 235 12.76 -12.54 -14.67
N LEU A 236 13.60 -12.07 -13.74
CA LEU A 236 14.45 -10.90 -13.94
C LEU A 236 15.51 -11.12 -15.03
N VAL A 237 16.10 -12.31 -15.10
CA VAL A 237 17.05 -12.68 -16.15
C VAL A 237 16.36 -12.68 -17.51
N ILE A 238 15.18 -13.29 -17.64
CA ILE A 238 14.37 -13.25 -18.87
C ILE A 238 14.08 -11.81 -19.29
N LEU A 239 13.69 -10.96 -18.33
CA LEU A 239 13.41 -9.54 -18.60
C LEU A 239 14.65 -8.82 -19.13
N ALA A 240 15.81 -9.03 -18.49
CA ALA A 240 17.09 -8.46 -18.89
C ALA A 240 17.52 -8.93 -20.30
N GLN A 241 17.32 -10.21 -20.62
CA GLN A 241 17.62 -10.78 -21.94
C GLN A 241 16.75 -10.15 -23.05
N LYS A 242 15.52 -9.75 -22.75
CA LYS A 242 14.61 -9.08 -23.69
C LYS A 242 14.89 -7.58 -23.84
N ASP A 243 15.64 -6.97 -22.94
CA ASP A 243 15.95 -5.54 -23.00
C ASP A 243 17.04 -5.23 -24.05
N LYS A 244 16.63 -4.70 -25.20
CA LYS A 244 17.52 -4.38 -26.33
C LYS A 244 18.66 -3.42 -25.96
N ASN A 245 18.40 -2.45 -25.08
CA ASN A 245 19.40 -1.46 -24.69
C ASN A 245 20.47 -2.08 -23.79
N LEU A 246 20.04 -2.92 -22.85
CA LEU A 246 20.95 -3.71 -22.02
C LEU A 246 21.78 -4.66 -22.89
N GLN A 247 21.13 -5.43 -23.77
CA GLN A 247 21.81 -6.38 -24.65
C GLN A 247 22.85 -5.71 -25.55
N SER A 248 22.55 -4.53 -26.09
CA SER A 248 23.51 -3.75 -26.87
C SER A 248 24.77 -3.41 -26.07
N LYS A 249 24.61 -2.91 -24.83
CA LYS A 249 25.73 -2.59 -23.92
C LYS A 249 26.53 -3.84 -23.53
N LEU A 250 25.85 -4.95 -23.25
CA LEU A 250 26.50 -6.21 -22.92
C LEU A 250 27.25 -6.78 -24.12
N ASN A 251 26.75 -6.67 -25.35
CA ASN A 251 27.46 -7.21 -26.52
C ASN A 251 28.81 -6.51 -26.76
N MET A 252 28.94 -5.23 -26.42
CA MET A 252 30.21 -4.48 -26.53
C MET A 252 31.34 -5.03 -25.63
N THR A 253 30.98 -5.79 -24.60
CA THR A 253 31.93 -6.31 -23.60
C THR A 253 32.10 -7.84 -23.68
N LYS A 254 31.51 -8.49 -24.70
CA LYS A 254 31.41 -9.96 -24.79
C LYS A 254 32.71 -10.64 -25.23
N THR A 255 33.56 -9.95 -25.97
CA THR A 255 34.73 -10.54 -26.65
C THR A 255 36.07 -10.36 -25.94
N ILE A 256 36.10 -9.65 -24.80
CA ILE A 256 37.36 -9.23 -24.17
C ILE A 256 37.51 -9.94 -22.82
N LYS A 257 38.43 -10.90 -22.74
CA LYS A 257 38.73 -11.70 -21.54
C LYS A 257 39.65 -10.96 -20.58
N SER A 258 39.22 -9.81 -20.07
CA SER A 258 39.93 -9.10 -19.00
C SER A 258 39.03 -8.89 -17.79
N ASP A 259 39.60 -8.99 -16.59
CA ASP A 259 38.91 -8.77 -15.31
C ASP A 259 38.19 -7.41 -15.28
N GLY A 260 38.79 -6.38 -15.89
CA GLY A 260 38.16 -5.06 -16.03
C GLY A 260 36.86 -5.08 -16.84
N MET A 261 36.78 -5.90 -17.90
CA MET A 261 35.58 -5.99 -18.73
C MET A 261 34.46 -6.77 -18.05
N LEU A 262 34.80 -7.81 -17.27
CA LEU A 262 33.82 -8.51 -16.43
C LEU A 262 33.22 -7.56 -15.38
N LEU A 263 34.02 -6.70 -14.76
CA LEU A 263 33.53 -5.69 -13.83
C LEU A 263 32.59 -4.67 -14.52
N VAL A 264 32.89 -4.26 -15.75
CA VAL A 264 32.01 -3.39 -16.56
C VAL A 264 30.67 -4.09 -16.85
N ARG A 265 30.68 -5.39 -17.19
CA ARG A 265 29.44 -6.18 -17.37
C ARG A 265 28.60 -6.21 -16.11
N ILE A 266 29.22 -6.56 -14.98
CA ILE A 266 28.56 -6.60 -13.68
C ILE A 266 27.95 -5.24 -13.35
N ASN A 267 28.70 -4.15 -13.52
CA ASN A 267 28.19 -2.80 -13.28
C ASN A 267 27.06 -2.41 -14.22
N THR A 268 27.07 -2.88 -15.46
CA THR A 268 25.98 -2.69 -16.42
C THR A 268 24.70 -3.41 -15.96
N LEU A 269 24.82 -4.67 -15.51
CA LEU A 269 23.70 -5.45 -14.95
C LEU A 269 23.17 -4.82 -13.65
N ARG A 270 24.06 -4.38 -12.76
CA ARG A 270 23.68 -3.63 -11.55
C ARG A 270 22.95 -2.34 -11.90
N GLY A 271 23.41 -1.62 -12.92
CA GLY A 271 22.75 -0.42 -13.44
C GLY A 271 21.35 -0.70 -13.95
N PHE A 272 21.16 -1.79 -14.70
CA PHE A 272 19.83 -2.26 -15.10
C PHE A 272 18.94 -2.53 -13.89
N PHE A 273 19.43 -3.33 -12.92
CA PHE A 273 18.68 -3.64 -11.71
C PHE A 273 18.26 -2.36 -10.94
N HIS A 274 19.18 -1.41 -10.75
CA HIS A 274 18.87 -0.13 -10.09
C HIS A 274 17.91 0.75 -10.92
N GLY A 275 17.84 0.58 -12.24
CA GLY A 275 16.84 1.23 -13.09
C GLY A 275 15.41 0.80 -12.76
N HIS A 276 15.25 -0.45 -12.32
CA HIS A 276 13.96 -1.07 -12.03
C HIS A 276 13.61 -1.10 -10.54
N PHE A 277 14.61 -1.23 -9.67
CA PHE A 277 14.45 -1.47 -8.23
C PHE A 277 15.25 -0.49 -7.37
N ASN A 278 15.04 -0.56 -6.06
CA ASN A 278 15.75 0.25 -5.08
C ASN A 278 17.21 -0.24 -4.89
N THR A 279 18.15 0.68 -4.62
CA THR A 279 19.60 0.40 -4.54
C THR A 279 20.02 -0.34 -3.28
N ASN A 280 19.17 -0.38 -2.26
CA ASN A 280 19.48 -0.98 -0.96
C ASN A 280 19.52 -2.53 -0.97
N TYR A 281 19.17 -3.17 -2.09
CA TYR A 281 19.05 -4.62 -2.21
C TYR A 281 20.28 -5.30 -2.82
N LYS A 282 21.44 -5.09 -2.19
CA LYS A 282 22.73 -5.61 -2.67
C LYS A 282 22.69 -7.13 -2.93
N LYS A 283 22.17 -7.92 -1.98
CA LYS A 283 22.14 -9.38 -2.08
C LYS A 283 21.34 -9.87 -3.30
N ILE A 284 20.09 -9.43 -3.43
CA ILE A 284 19.19 -9.80 -4.53
C ILE A 284 19.77 -9.34 -5.89
N ARG A 285 20.34 -8.14 -5.93
CA ARG A 285 20.99 -7.61 -7.13
C ARG A 285 22.18 -8.47 -7.55
N ASP A 286 23.03 -8.86 -6.59
CA ASP A 286 24.21 -9.66 -6.87
C ASP A 286 23.80 -11.11 -7.25
N GLU A 287 22.76 -11.68 -6.65
CA GLU A 287 22.11 -12.94 -7.07
C GLU A 287 21.59 -12.86 -8.52
N PHE A 288 20.93 -11.75 -8.89
CA PHE A 288 20.51 -11.51 -10.26
C PHE A 288 21.68 -11.45 -11.23
N CYS A 289 22.75 -10.72 -10.89
CA CYS A 289 23.93 -10.61 -11.75
C CYS A 289 24.58 -11.99 -11.95
N LYS A 290 24.69 -12.77 -10.87
CA LYS A 290 25.24 -14.12 -10.90
C LYS A 290 24.41 -15.04 -11.80
N ALA A 291 23.10 -15.11 -11.59
CA ALA A 291 22.20 -15.94 -12.39
C ALA A 291 22.25 -15.58 -13.88
N TYR A 292 22.29 -14.27 -14.20
CA TYR A 292 22.41 -13.83 -15.59
C TYR A 292 23.73 -14.30 -16.24
N LEU A 293 24.85 -14.18 -15.53
CA LEU A 293 26.17 -14.57 -16.04
C LEU A 293 26.32 -16.10 -16.13
N GLU A 294 25.71 -16.85 -15.22
CA GLU A 294 25.64 -18.31 -15.27
C GLU A 294 24.87 -18.80 -16.52
N ASP A 295 23.73 -18.18 -16.85
CA ASP A 295 22.98 -18.45 -18.09
C ASP A 295 23.83 -18.20 -19.36
N GLU A 296 24.75 -17.23 -19.29
CA GLU A 296 25.72 -16.94 -20.37
C GLU A 296 27.01 -17.79 -20.30
N LYS A 297 27.14 -18.70 -19.33
CA LYS A 297 28.34 -19.52 -19.07
C LYS A 297 29.60 -18.71 -18.76
N VAL A 298 29.46 -17.60 -18.04
CA VAL A 298 30.56 -16.72 -17.61
C VAL A 298 30.86 -16.93 -16.12
N ASP A 299 32.08 -17.30 -15.76
CA ASP A 299 32.52 -17.40 -14.37
C ASP A 299 32.74 -15.99 -13.77
N CYS A 300 32.02 -15.71 -12.68
CA CYS A 300 32.05 -14.44 -11.97
C CYS A 300 32.35 -14.57 -10.46
N SER A 301 32.78 -15.76 -10.02
CA SER A 301 33.02 -16.10 -8.60
C SER A 301 33.95 -15.16 -7.85
N LYS A 302 34.85 -14.46 -8.56
CA LYS A 302 35.80 -13.50 -7.97
C LYS A 302 35.19 -12.11 -7.66
N PHE A 303 33.99 -11.80 -8.14
CA PHE A 303 33.46 -10.42 -8.16
C PHE A 303 32.08 -10.22 -7.49
N LEU A 304 31.34 -11.29 -7.21
CA LEU A 304 29.97 -11.29 -6.67
C LEU A 304 29.86 -12.20 -5.45
#